data_AF-A0AAJ6J963-F1
#
_entry.id   AF-A0AAJ6J963-F1
#
_cell.length_a   1.000
_cell.length_b   1.000
_cell.length_c   1.000
_cell.angle_alpha   90.00
_cell.angle_beta   90.00
_cell.angle_gamma   90.00
#
_symmetry.space_group_name_H-M   'P 1'
#
loop_
_entity.id
_entity.type
_entity.pdbx_description
1 polymer ?
#
loop_
_entity_poly.entity_id
_entity_poly.type
_entity_poly.pdbx_seq_one_letter_code
_entity_poly.pdbx_strand_id
1 'polypeptide(L)'
;MSRVTEAEVAEAAIKVLTDRATGRATIKELIEEIPNYLTLSAEDLAPSPTRPGEALWEQQVRNITSHKASPGNAIYEGKLVAIPGGLALPGREVAA
;
A
#
# COMPACT_ATOMS: atom_id res chain seq x y z
N MET A 1 -2.95 20.38 3.42
CA MET A 1 -2.76 18.97 3.80
C MET A 1 -1.43 18.58 3.20
N SER A 2 -0.50 18.04 4.00
CA SER A 2 0.79 17.57 3.48
C SER A 2 0.60 16.24 2.74
N ARG A 3 1.55 15.89 1.87
CA ARG A 3 1.55 14.61 1.15
C ARG A 3 1.51 13.41 2.09
N VAL A 4 0.81 12.36 1.66
CA VAL A 4 0.74 11.09 2.40
C VAL A 4 2.09 10.38 2.40
N THR A 5 2.42 9.81 3.55
CA THR A 5 3.61 9.01 3.78
C THR A 5 3.39 7.55 3.41
N GLU A 6 4.48 6.82 3.21
CA GLU A 6 4.44 5.36 3.03
C GLU A 6 3.76 4.66 4.22
N ALA A 7 3.98 5.15 5.44
CA ALA A 7 3.36 4.59 6.65
C ALA A 7 1.84 4.77 6.66
N GLU A 8 1.33 5.96 6.31
CA GLU A 8 -0.12 6.20 6.21
C GLU A 8 -0.78 5.33 5.13
N VAL A 9 -0.11 5.19 3.99
CA VAL A 9 -0.57 4.31 2.90
C VAL A 9 -0.53 2.84 3.32
N ALA A 10 0.45 2.42 4.10
CA ALA A 10 0.52 1.06 4.63
C ALA A 10 -0.59 0.78 5.65
N GLU A 11 -0.91 1.72 6.54
CA GLU A 11 -2.04 1.59 7.47
C GLU A 11 -3.39 1.54 6.73
N ALA A 12 -3.55 2.29 5.64
CA ALA A 12 -4.72 2.18 4.77
C ALA A 12 -4.77 0.81 4.06
N ALA A 13 -3.64 0.31 3.57
CA ALA A 13 -3.56 -1.03 2.97
C ALA A 13 -3.95 -2.12 3.98
N ILE A 14 -3.50 -2.04 5.23
CA ILE A 14 -3.87 -2.99 6.30
C ILE A 14 -5.39 -3.01 6.52
N LYS A 15 -6.06 -1.85 6.50
CA LYS A 15 -7.54 -1.76 6.61
C LYS A 15 -8.22 -2.46 5.44
N VAL A 16 -7.81 -2.15 4.20
CA VAL A 16 -8.34 -2.81 2.98
C VAL A 16 -8.21 -4.33 3.09
N LEU A 17 -7.05 -4.82 3.54
CA LEU A 17 -6.79 -6.25 3.65
C LEU A 17 -7.58 -6.91 4.79
N THR A 18 -7.82 -6.19 5.89
CA THR A 18 -8.60 -6.66 7.04
C THR A 18 -10.07 -6.83 6.68
N ASP A 19 -10.61 -5.92 5.86
CA ASP A 19 -12.00 -5.98 5.38
C ASP A 19 -12.20 -7.04 4.28
N ARG A 20 -11.11 -7.55 3.70
CA ARG A 20 -11.14 -8.65 2.72
C ARG A 20 -11.11 -10.02 3.42
N ALA A 21 -12.06 -10.88 3.06
CA ALA A 21 -12.11 -12.27 3.56
C ALA A 21 -10.82 -13.07 3.30
N THR A 22 -10.10 -12.74 2.22
CA THR A 22 -8.85 -13.40 1.85
C THR A 22 -7.63 -12.89 2.63
N GLY A 23 -7.69 -11.68 3.22
CA GLY A 23 -6.54 -11.04 3.85
C GLY A 23 -5.42 -10.62 2.89
N ARG A 24 -5.68 -10.60 1.57
CA ARG A 24 -4.67 -10.29 0.53
C ARG A 24 -5.26 -9.52 -0.65
N ALA A 25 -4.41 -8.75 -1.31
CA ALA A 25 -4.77 -7.97 -2.49
C ALA A 25 -3.54 -7.72 -3.39
N THR A 26 -3.78 -7.62 -4.69
CA THR A 26 -2.79 -7.14 -5.66
C THR A 26 -2.53 -5.64 -5.47
N ILE A 27 -1.39 -5.15 -5.94
CA ILE A 27 -1.09 -3.70 -5.91
C ILE A 27 -2.17 -2.89 -6.65
N LYS A 28 -2.73 -3.43 -7.73
CA LYS A 28 -3.80 -2.77 -8.48
C LYS A 28 -5.05 -2.61 -7.62
N GLU A 29 -5.51 -3.69 -6.97
CA GLU A 29 -6.67 -3.62 -6.08
C GLU A 29 -6.43 -2.69 -4.89
N LEU A 30 -5.22 -2.66 -4.34
CA LEU A 30 -4.89 -1.71 -3.27
C LEU A 30 -4.96 -0.27 -3.75
N ILE A 31 -4.48 0.03 -4.96
CA ILE A 31 -4.60 1.38 -5.56
C ILE A 31 -6.08 1.75 -5.79
N GLU A 32 -6.93 0.80 -6.14
CA GLU A 32 -8.36 1.07 -6.33
C GLU A 32 -9.09 1.29 -4.99
N GLU A 33 -8.66 0.62 -3.92
CA GLU A 33 -9.38 0.61 -2.63
C GLU A 33 -8.86 1.61 -1.58
N ILE A 34 -7.54 1.87 -1.53
CA ILE A 34 -6.93 2.77 -0.52
C ILE A 34 -7.58 4.16 -0.46
N PRO A 35 -8.00 4.81 -1.56
CA PRO A 35 -8.67 6.11 -1.50
C PRO A 35 -9.98 6.10 -0.67
N ASN A 36 -10.58 4.93 -0.42
CA ASN A 36 -11.75 4.79 0.46
C ASN A 36 -11.37 4.89 1.95
N TYR A 37 -10.10 4.68 2.30
CA TYR A 37 -9.58 4.62 3.68
C TYR A 37 -8.58 5.72 4.02
N LEU A 38 -8.17 6.52 3.02
CA LEU A 38 -7.17 7.57 3.14
C LEU A 38 -7.59 8.80 2.33
N THR A 39 -7.68 9.95 3.00
CA THR A 39 -7.96 11.22 2.32
C THR A 39 -6.71 11.71 1.60
N LEU A 40 -6.78 11.81 0.27
CA LEU A 40 -5.68 12.26 -0.58
C LEU A 40 -5.78 13.75 -0.86
N SER A 41 -4.66 14.45 -0.77
CA SER A 41 -4.56 15.86 -1.14
C SER A 41 -4.39 16.04 -2.65
N ALA A 42 -4.50 17.29 -3.15
CA ALA A 42 -4.19 17.58 -4.55
C ALA A 42 -2.73 17.27 -4.92
N GLU A 43 -1.79 17.39 -3.96
CA GLU A 43 -0.38 17.05 -4.16
C GLU A 43 -0.18 15.54 -4.28
N ASP A 44 -0.97 14.74 -3.57
CA ASP A 44 -0.92 13.28 -3.63
C ASP A 44 -1.41 12.76 -4.98
N LEU A 45 -2.42 13.43 -5.54
CA LEU A 45 -3.00 13.15 -6.86
C LEU A 45 -2.17 13.72 -8.01
N ALA A 46 -1.11 14.47 -7.74
CA ALA A 46 -0.25 14.99 -8.79
C ALA A 46 0.54 13.85 -9.48
N PRO A 47 0.88 13.99 -10.77
CA PRO A 47 1.62 12.97 -11.51
C PRO A 47 2.96 12.64 -10.87
N SER A 48 3.30 11.36 -10.80
CA SER A 48 4.62 10.93 -10.35
C SER A 48 5.69 11.30 -11.39
N PRO A 49 6.77 11.99 -10.98
CA PRO A 49 7.87 12.31 -11.88
C PRO A 49 8.71 11.07 -12.25
N THR A 50 8.55 9.96 -11.52
CA THR A 50 9.34 8.73 -11.72
C THR A 50 8.54 7.59 -12.33
N ARG A 51 7.20 7.69 -12.35
CA ARG A 51 6.30 6.68 -12.91
C ARG A 51 5.24 7.34 -13.80
N PRO A 52 5.47 7.38 -15.12
CA PRO A 52 4.50 7.93 -16.05
C PRO A 52 3.14 7.23 -15.91
N GLY A 53 2.08 8.02 -15.73
CA GLY A 53 0.71 7.51 -15.62
C GLY A 53 0.28 7.11 -14.21
N GLU A 54 1.15 7.21 -13.20
CA GLU A 54 0.79 7.01 -11.79
C GLU A 54 0.77 8.35 -11.04
N ALA A 55 -0.08 8.47 -10.02
CA ALA A 55 -0.05 9.58 -9.07
C ALA A 55 1.05 9.38 -8.01
N LEU A 56 1.45 10.46 -7.35
CA LEU A 56 2.50 10.43 -6.32
C LEU A 56 2.19 9.50 -5.15
N TRP A 57 0.92 9.36 -4.78
CA TRP A 57 0.50 8.45 -3.71
C TRP A 57 0.51 6.97 -4.12
N GLU A 58 0.21 6.65 -5.39
CA GLU A 58 0.23 5.26 -5.90
C GLU A 58 1.64 4.68 -5.82
N GLN A 59 2.65 5.53 -6.07
CA GLN A 59 4.03 5.18 -5.85
C GLN A 59 4.32 4.78 -4.39
N GLN A 60 3.65 5.40 -3.40
CA GLN A 60 3.84 5.04 -2.00
C GLN A 60 3.37 3.60 -1.71
N VAL A 61 2.31 3.12 -2.35
CA VAL A 61 1.84 1.72 -2.22
C VAL A 61 2.96 0.76 -2.63
N ARG A 62 3.70 1.11 -3.67
CA ARG A 62 4.80 0.29 -4.20
C ARG A 62 6.06 0.41 -3.34
N ASN A 63 6.29 1.59 -2.77
CA ASN A 63 7.40 1.84 -1.85
C ASN A 63 7.32 0.92 -0.63
N ILE A 64 6.12 0.53 -0.16
CA ILE A 64 5.94 -0.50 0.88
C ILE A 64 6.73 -1.77 0.54
N THR A 65 6.69 -2.24 -0.72
CA THR A 65 7.42 -3.44 -1.14
C THR A 65 8.89 -3.15 -1.43
N SER A 66 9.20 -2.02 -2.07
CA SER A 66 10.57 -1.67 -2.45
C SER A 66 11.46 -1.35 -1.25
N HIS A 67 10.90 -0.76 -0.19
CA HIS A 67 11.60 -0.39 1.05
C HIS A 67 11.40 -1.40 2.19
N LYS A 68 10.96 -2.63 1.87
CA LYS A 68 10.64 -3.68 2.86
C LYS A 68 11.76 -4.04 3.87
N ALA A 69 13.00 -3.63 3.61
CA ALA A 69 14.14 -3.88 4.50
C ALA A 69 14.45 -2.69 5.43
N SER A 70 13.72 -1.58 5.30
CA SER A 70 13.94 -0.35 6.07
C SER A 70 13.13 -0.37 7.37
N PRO A 71 13.75 -0.06 8.54
CA PRO A 71 13.02 0.15 9.78
C PRO A 71 11.88 1.16 9.63
N GLY A 72 10.71 0.86 10.21
CA GLY A 72 9.49 1.66 10.06
C GLY A 72 8.62 1.30 8.85
N ASN A 73 9.11 0.51 7.90
CA ASN A 73 8.28 -0.03 6.82
C ASN A 73 7.36 -1.15 7.34
N ALA A 74 6.10 -1.17 6.91
CA ALA A 74 5.11 -2.13 7.43
C ALA A 74 5.46 -3.61 7.21
N ILE A 75 6.23 -3.94 6.16
CA ILE A 75 6.74 -5.30 5.95
C ILE A 75 7.90 -5.60 6.91
N TYR A 76 8.81 -4.65 7.10
CA TYR A 76 9.91 -4.79 8.06
C TYR A 76 9.37 -5.01 9.48
N GLU A 77 8.33 -4.27 9.86
CA GLU A 77 7.67 -4.37 11.17
C GLU A 77 6.75 -5.61 11.30
N GLY A 78 6.68 -6.47 10.28
CA GLY A 78 5.86 -7.69 10.30
C GLY A 78 4.35 -7.45 10.28
N LYS A 79 3.89 -6.25 9.92
CA LYS A 79 2.46 -5.91 9.79
C LYS A 79 1.87 -6.33 8.44
N LEU A 80 2.71 -6.44 7.43
CA LEU A 80 2.36 -6.86 6.07
C LEU A 80 3.38 -7.87 5.56
N VAL A 81 2.96 -8.67 4.59
CA VAL A 81 3.82 -9.60 3.87
C VAL A 81 3.73 -9.32 2.38
N ALA A 82 4.89 -9.20 1.72
CA ALA A 82 4.93 -9.13 0.26
C ALA A 82 4.58 -10.48 -0.34
N ILE A 83 3.59 -10.50 -1.23
CA ILE A 83 3.25 -11.65 -2.07
C ILE A 83 3.50 -11.31 -3.55
N PRO A 84 3.60 -12.29 -4.45
CA PRO A 84 3.74 -12.02 -5.87
C PRO A 84 2.62 -11.09 -6.38
N GLY A 85 2.99 -9.88 -6.79
CA GLY A 85 2.06 -8.88 -7.33
C GLY A 85 1.20 -8.12 -6.31
N GLY A 86 1.43 -8.28 -5.00
CA GLY A 86 0.56 -7.71 -3.99
C GLY A 86 1.08 -7.74 -2.55
N LEU A 87 0.16 -7.50 -1.61
CA LEU A 87 0.40 -7.55 -0.16
C LEU A 87 -0.65 -8.45 0.50
N ALA A 88 -0.25 -9.06 1.61
CA ALA A 88 -1.11 -9.86 2.48
C ALA A 88 -0.91 -9.47 3.95
N LEU A 89 -1.92 -9.75 4.77
CA LEU A 89 -1.76 -9.80 6.22
C LEU A 89 -0.90 -11.01 6.61
N PRO A 90 -0.15 -10.94 7.72
CA PRO A 90 0.60 -12.08 8.23
C PRO A 90 -0.30 -13.31 8.43
N GLY A 91 0.13 -14.46 7.91
CA GLY A 91 -0.63 -15.71 7.96
C GLY A 91 -1.72 -15.86 6.88
N ARG A 92 -1.80 -14.92 5.92
CA ARG A 92 -2.75 -14.93 4.79
C ARG A 92 -2.06 -14.94 3.43
N GLU A 93 -0.80 -15.38 3.39
CA GLU A 93 0.06 -15.34 2.20
C GLU A 93 -0.38 -16.32 1.11
N VAL A 94 -0.91 -17.47 1.53
CA VAL A 94 -1.26 -18.59 0.66
C VAL A 94 -2.76 -18.57 0.38
N ALA A 95 -3.14 -18.78 -0.89
CA ALA A 95 -4.53 -19.04 -1.23
C ALA A 95 -4.98 -20.35 -0.58
N ALA A 96 -6.10 -20.34 0.13
CA ALA A 96 -6.75 -21.57 0.60
C ALA A 96 -7.17 -22.47 -0.57
#